data_AF-A0A1Y2SAV3-F1
#
_entry.id   AF-A0A1Y2SAV3-F1
#
_cell.length_a   1.000
_cell.length_b   1.000
_cell.length_c   1.000
_cell.angle_alpha   90.00
_cell.angle_beta   90.00
_cell.angle_gamma   90.00
#
_symmetry.space_group_name_H-M   'P 1'
#
loop_
_entity.id
_entity.type
_entity.pdbx_description
1 polymer ?
#
loop_
_entity_poly.entity_id
_entity_poly.type
_entity_poly.pdbx_seq_one_letter_code
_entity_poly.pdbx_strand_id
1 'polypeptide(L)' 'MYIPHKMKMTEKNNITECISIYSFGLLVSVSSSFSLTGTHTPFVLNPNEGEHGVLYDHAAKTNPHWKELTIKTAFSLH' A
#
# COMPACT_ATOMS: atom_id res chain seq x y z
N MET A 1 0.44 -7.22 -12.61
CA MET A 1 -0.91 -7.30 -13.21
C MET A 1 -0.97 -6.39 -14.43
N TYR A 2 -1.72 -6.76 -15.47
CA TYR A 2 -1.95 -5.90 -16.63
C TYR A 2 -2.96 -4.80 -16.27
N ILE A 3 -2.65 -3.54 -16.63
CA ILE A 3 -3.55 -2.40 -16.47
C ILE A 3 -3.93 -1.90 -17.88
N PRO A 4 -5.22 -2.00 -18.28
CA PRO A 4 -5.68 -1.49 -19.56
C PRO A 4 -5.35 -0.01 -19.74
N HIS A 5 -5.05 0.43 -20.97
CA HIS A 5 -4.63 1.82 -21.24
C HIS A 5 -5.61 2.86 -20.70
N LYS A 6 -6.92 2.62 -20.84
CA LYS A 6 -7.99 3.51 -20.35
C LYS A 6 -8.09 3.60 -18.82
N MET A 7 -7.44 2.69 -18.09
CA MET A 7 -7.45 2.63 -16.63
C MET A 7 -6.11 3.05 -16.01
N LYS A 8 -5.14 3.50 -16.83
CA LYS A 8 -3.87 4.01 -16.33
C LYS A 8 -4.10 5.36 -15.65
N MET A 9 -3.69 5.46 -14.39
CA MET A 9 -3.58 6.71 -13.66
C MET A 9 -2.09 7.00 -13.48
N THR A 10 -1.56 7.91 -14.30
CA THR A 10 -0.11 8.24 -14.33
C THR A 10 0.22 9.52 -13.56
N GLU A 11 -0.75 10.42 -13.43
CA GLU A 11 -0.56 11.71 -12.76
C GLU A 11 -0.49 11.51 -11.23
N LYS A 12 0.66 11.87 -10.64
CA LYS A 12 0.91 11.71 -9.19
C LYS A 12 -0.17 12.35 -8.33
N ASN A 13 -0.60 13.56 -8.69
CA ASN A 13 -1.64 14.28 -7.94
C ASN A 13 -2.98 13.53 -7.93
N ASN A 14 -3.36 12.90 -9.06
CA ASN A 14 -4.59 12.11 -9.13
C ASN A 14 -4.48 10.85 -8.25
N ILE A 15 -3.29 10.23 -8.19
CA ILE A 15 -3.03 9.08 -7.33
C ILE A 15 -3.15 9.46 -5.86
N THR A 16 -2.49 10.55 -5.43
CA THR A 16 -2.48 10.98 -4.03
C THR A 16 -3.86 11.46 -3.57
N GLU A 17 -4.61 12.17 -4.43
CA GLU A 17 -5.99 12.57 -4.16
C GLU A 17 -6.90 11.34 -4.05
N CYS A 18 -6.80 10.38 -4.97
CA CYS A 18 -7.57 9.15 -4.93
C CYS A 18 -7.34 8.39 -3.61
N ILE A 19 -6.08 8.22 -3.17
CA ILE A 19 -5.76 7.56 -1.90
C ILE A 19 -6.33 8.35 -0.72
N SER A 20 -6.26 9.68 -0.75
CA SER A 20 -6.75 10.54 0.32
C SER A 20 -8.28 10.47 0.49
N ILE A 21 -9.01 10.33 -0.62
CA ILE A 21 -10.48 10.17 -0.64
C ILE A 21 -10.87 8.72 -0.30
N TYR A 22 -10.12 7.75 -0.82
CA TYR A 22 -10.41 6.32 -0.71
C TYR A 22 -9.28 5.60 0.05
N SER A 23 -9.26 5.81 1.36
CA SER A 23 -8.21 5.31 2.25
C SER A 23 -8.23 3.80 2.48
N PHE A 24 -9.22 3.04 2.00
CA PHE A 24 -9.30 1.61 2.24
C PHE A 24 -8.64 0.80 1.12
N GLY A 25 -7.50 0.17 1.43
CA GLY A 25 -6.70 -0.57 0.45
C GLY A 25 -6.55 -2.05 0.80
N LEU A 26 -5.84 -2.78 -0.06
CA LEU A 26 -5.43 -4.17 0.16
C LEU A 26 -3.91 -4.22 0.23
N LEU A 27 -3.36 -4.51 1.41
CA LEU A 27 -1.96 -4.88 1.56
C LEU A 27 -1.77 -6.29 1.02
N VAL A 28 -0.84 -6.49 0.09
CA VAL A 28 -0.50 -7.80 -0.45
C VAL A 28 0.99 -8.06 -0.21
N SER A 29 1.32 -9.19 0.38
CA SER A 29 2.71 -9.63 0.57
C SER A 29 2.90 -11.07 0.15
N VAL A 30 4.15 -11.42 -0.16
CA VAL A 30 4.59 -12.78 -0.41
C VAL A 30 5.55 -13.17 0.71
N SER A 31 5.20 -14.22 1.46
CA SER A 31 6.03 -14.73 2.55
C SER A 31 7.31 -15.37 2.03
N SER A 32 8.26 -15.61 2.93
CA SER A 32 9.47 -16.40 2.61
C SER A 32 9.15 -17.85 2.19
N SER A 33 7.98 -18.35 2.54
CA SER A 33 7.44 -19.65 2.10
C SER A 33 6.66 -19.59 0.78
N PHE A 34 6.75 -18.48 0.04
CA PHE A 34 6.04 -18.23 -1.22
C PHE A 34 4.51 -18.25 -1.10
N SER A 35 3.97 -18.03 0.09
CA SER A 35 2.52 -17.89 0.30
C SER A 35 2.10 -16.44 0.07
N LEU A 36 0.96 -16.25 -0.61
CA LEU A 36 0.38 -14.94 -0.86
C LEU A 36 -0.59 -14.58 0.26
N THR A 37 -0.36 -13.45 0.93
CA THR A 37 -1.24 -12.94 2.00
C THR A 37 -1.81 -11.58 1.61
N GLY A 38 -3.11 -11.39 1.87
CA GLY A 38 -3.83 -10.14 1.64
C GLY A 38 -4.55 -9.65 2.90
N THR A 39 -4.36 -8.38 3.28
CA THR A 39 -5.12 -7.73 4.37
C THR A 39 -5.80 -6.47 3.85
N HIS A 40 -7.11 -6.39 4.01
CA HIS A 40 -7.84 -5.15 3.82
C HIS A 40 -7.68 -4.24 5.03
N THR A 41 -7.23 -3.01 4.81
CA THR A 41 -6.93 -2.10 5.91
C THR A 41 -6.97 -0.63 5.47
N PRO A 42 -7.30 0.31 6.38
CA PRO A 42 -7.21 1.73 6.12
C PRO A 42 -5.75 2.21 6.04
N PHE A 43 -5.45 3.06 5.08
CA PHE A 43 -4.15 3.72 4.91
C PHE A 43 -4.26 5.23 5.08
N VAL A 44 -3.22 5.83 5.63
CA VAL A 44 -3.03 7.29 5.69
C VAL A 44 -1.82 7.64 4.85
N LEU A 45 -2.00 8.51 3.86
CA LEU A 45 -0.91 9.00 3.01
C LEU A 45 -0.26 10.23 3.64
N ASN A 46 1.06 10.20 3.81
CA ASN A 46 1.90 11.36 4.02
C ASN A 46 2.61 11.72 2.70
N PRO A 47 2.14 12.71 1.93
CA PRO A 47 2.69 13.02 0.60
C PRO A 47 4.05 13.71 0.64
N ASN A 48 4.45 14.26 1.80
CA ASN A 48 5.68 15.03 1.95
C ASN A 48 6.88 14.18 2.40
N GLU A 49 6.69 12.87 2.57
CA GLU A 49 7.70 11.94 3.04
C GLU A 49 8.12 10.98 1.93
N GLY A 50 9.42 10.90 1.65
CA GLY A 50 9.95 10.12 0.53
C GLY A 50 9.59 10.69 -0.85
N GLU A 51 10.06 10.04 -1.91
CA GLU A 51 9.88 10.50 -3.29
C GLU A 51 8.41 10.43 -3.77
N HIS A 52 7.66 9.44 -3.29
CA HIS A 52 6.29 9.16 -3.73
C HIS A 52 5.23 9.36 -2.64
N GLY A 53 5.62 9.80 -1.44
CA GLY A 53 4.78 9.74 -0.25
C GLY A 53 4.95 8.41 0.49
N VAL A 54 4.52 8.38 1.75
CA VAL A 54 4.51 7.19 2.61
C VAL A 54 3.09 6.84 3.01
N LEU A 55 2.72 5.57 2.85
CA LEU A 55 1.47 5.02 3.37
C LEU A 55 1.69 4.42 4.76
N TYR A 56 0.88 4.89 5.71
CA TYR A 56 0.80 4.38 7.07
C TYR A 56 -0.44 3.52 7.23
N ASP A 57 -0.29 2.40 7.91
CA ASP A 57 -1.39 1.51 8.28
C ASP A 57 -1.26 1.12 9.76
N HIS A 58 -2.37 0.77 10.39
CA HIS A 58 -2.40 0.22 11.73
C HIS A 58 -2.77 -1.26 11.71
N ALA A 59 -1.76 -2.12 11.59
CA ALA A 59 -1.94 -3.55 11.71
C ALA A 59 -2.17 -3.97 13.18
N ALA A 60 -3.34 -4.55 13.47
CA ALA A 60 -3.61 -5.14 14.77
C ALA A 60 -2.64 -6.30 15.08
N LYS A 61 -2.21 -6.45 16.34
CA LYS A 61 -1.31 -7.56 16.75
C LYS A 61 -1.86 -8.95 16.40
N THR A 62 -3.18 -9.10 16.38
CA THR A 62 -3.89 -10.33 16.01
C THR A 62 -3.83 -10.64 14.52
N ASN A 63 -3.50 -9.67 13.67
CA ASN A 63 -3.31 -9.90 12.24
C ASN A 63 -1.89 -10.44 12.00
N PRO A 64 -1.70 -11.73 11.69
CA PRO A 64 -0.36 -12.29 11.54
C PRO A 64 0.43 -11.69 10.36
N HIS A 65 -0.22 -10.97 9.44
CA HIS A 65 0.40 -10.36 8.26
C HIS A 65 1.54 -9.41 8.64
N TRP A 66 1.53 -8.74 9.81
CA TRP A 66 2.64 -7.86 10.21
C TRP A 66 3.97 -8.62 10.41
N LYS A 67 3.93 -9.92 10.70
CA LYS A 67 5.13 -10.75 10.91
C LYS A 67 5.82 -11.10 9.60
N GLU A 68 5.06 -11.16 8.51
CA GLU A 68 5.55 -11.46 7.16
C GLU A 68 6.20 -10.23 6.50
N LEU A 69 5.95 -9.04 7.05
CA LEU A 69 6.58 -7.80 6.61
C LEU A 69 7.96 -7.68 7.27
N THR A 70 9.03 -7.94 6.52
CA THR A 70 10.39 -7.58 6.94
C THR A 70 10.43 -6.06 7.13
N ILE A 71 10.49 -5.61 8.39
CA ILE A 71 10.32 -4.20 8.77
C ILE A 71 11.36 -3.32 8.05
N LYS A 72 10.90 -2.64 6.98
CA LYS A 72 11.34 -1.31 6.59
C LYS A 72 10.08 -0.50 6.29
N THR A 73 9.68 0.28 7.28
CA THR A 73 8.55 1.20 7.21
C THR A 73 8.86 2.29 6.18
N ALA A 74 8.43 2.08 4.93
CA ALA A 74 8.13 3.08 3.90
C ALA A 74 7.73 2.35 2.61
N PHE A 75 6.44 2.27 2.29
CA PHE A 75 5.98 1.76 1.00
C PHE A 75 6.06 2.88 -0.04
N SER A 76 7.13 2.85 -0.85
CA SER A 76 7.31 3.74 -2.00
C SER A 76 6.52 3.21 -3.19
N LEU A 77 5.54 3.98 -3.67
CA LEU A 77 4.82 3.69 -4.92
C LEU A 77 5.83 3.72 -6.09
N HIS A 78 5.97 2.60 -6.81
CA HIS A 78 6.69 2.52 -8.09
C HIS A 78 5.74 2.81 -9.27
#